data_AF-A0ABD3TAP5-F1
#
_entry.id   AF-A0ABD3TAP5-F1
#
_cell.length_a   1.000
_cell.length_b   1.000
_cell.length_c   1.000
_cell.angle_alpha   90.00
_cell.angle_beta   90.00
_cell.angle_gamma   90.00
#
_symmetry.space_group_name_H-M   'P 1'
#
loop_
_entity.id
_entity.type
_entity.pdbx_description
1 polymer ?
#
loop_
_entity_poly.entity_id
_entity_poly.type
_entity_poly.pdbx_seq_one_letter_code
_entity_poly.pdbx_strand_id
1 'polypeptide(L)' 'MSWVMHKHHTSNGRFVITKEKVKRHEYFQAFRSNGRIVLNLVLLNEGEDEEEEDSMEEINGHDDENSGGMDSSGLES' A
#
# COMPACT_ATOMS: atom_id res chain seq x y z
N MET A 1 -14.70 4.14 0.34
CA MET A 1 -13.26 3.83 0.31
C MET A 1 -12.70 4.17 -1.07
N SER A 2 -12.14 5.37 -1.21
CA SER A 2 -11.73 5.97 -2.49
C SER A 2 -10.29 5.73 -2.85
N TRP A 3 -9.93 4.48 -3.14
CA TRP A 3 -8.55 4.14 -3.46
C TRP A 3 -8.39 3.76 -4.93
N VAL A 4 -7.52 4.47 -5.63
CA VAL A 4 -7.01 4.04 -6.95
C VAL A 4 -5.72 3.27 -6.73
N MET A 5 -5.64 2.08 -7.33
CA MET A 5 -4.41 1.29 -7.35
C MET A 5 -3.68 1.49 -8.66
N HIS A 6 -2.44 1.99 -8.59
CA HIS A 6 -1.56 2.07 -9.74
C HIS A 6 -0.58 0.92 -9.72
N LYS A 7 -0.41 0.28 -10.88
CA LYS A 7 0.57 -0.77 -11.10
C LYS A 7 1.69 -0.24 -11.99
N HIS A 8 2.93 -0.42 -11.57
CA HIS A 8 4.10 -0.17 -12.42
C HIS A 8 5.20 -1.20 -12.18
N HIS A 9 6.08 -1.35 -13.17
CA HIS A 9 7.30 -2.13 -13.04
C HIS A 9 8.47 -1.17 -12.85
N THR A 10 9.37 -1.51 -11.94
CA THR A 10 10.64 -0.78 -11.79
C THR A 10 11.64 -1.24 -12.85
N SER A 11 12.68 -0.45 -13.08
CA SER A 11 13.77 -0.78 -14.02
C SER A 11 14.51 -2.07 -13.68
N ASN A 12 14.51 -2.49 -12.41
CA ASN A 12 15.08 -3.76 -11.95
C ASN A 12 14.06 -4.93 -11.93
N GLY A 13 12.89 -4.76 -12.54
CA GLY A 13 11.91 -5.83 -12.74
C GLY A 13 11.01 -6.13 -11.55
N ARG A 14 11.02 -5.31 -10.50
CA ARG A 14 10.06 -5.45 -9.39
C ARG A 14 8.68 -4.95 -9.82
N PHE A 15 7.68 -5.65 -9.33
CA PHE A 15 6.29 -5.28 -9.48
C PHE A 15 5.84 -4.46 -8.27
N VAL A 16 5.35 -3.24 -8.50
CA VAL A 16 4.92 -2.34 -7.43
C VAL A 16 3.45 -1.97 -7.65
N ILE A 17 2.66 -2.11 -6.58
CA ILE A 17 1.30 -1.57 -6.50
C ILE A 17 1.34 -0.41 -5.51
N THR A 18 0.86 0.76 -5.92
CA THR A 18 0.72 1.94 -5.06
C THR A 18 -0.75 2.30 -4.90
N LYS A 19 -1.18 2.60 -3.66
CA LYS A 19 -2.52 3.11 -3.37
C LYS A 19 -2.53 4.64 -3.34
N GLU A 20 -3.54 5.26 -3.94
CA GLU A 20 -3.78 6.71 -3.92
C GLU A 20 -5.21 6.99 -3.42
N LYS A 21 -5.36 7.80 -2.37
CA LYS A 21 -6.68 8.23 -1.87
C LYS A 21 -7.22 9.33 -2.78
N VAL A 22 -8.35 9.10 -3.44
CA VAL A 22 -9.01 10.07 -4.32
C VAL A 22 -10.21 10.70 -3.63
N LYS A 23 -10.32 12.03 -3.68
CA LYS A 23 -11.44 12.73 -3.01
C LYS A 23 -12.80 12.53 -3.67
N ARG A 24 -12.81 12.05 -4.92
CA ARG A 24 -14.02 11.83 -5.72
C ARG A 24 -13.88 10.55 -6.52
N HIS A 25 -14.87 9.68 -6.39
CA HIS A 25 -14.95 8.40 -7.09
C HIS A 25 -15.71 8.50 -8.40
N GLU A 26 -15.37 9.48 -9.24
CA GLU A 26 -16.02 9.63 -10.53
C GLU A 26 -15.18 8.91 -11.58
N TYR A 27 -15.73 7.85 -12.17
CA TYR A 27 -15.04 7.07 -13.19
C TYR A 27 -15.60 7.41 -14.57
N PHE A 28 -14.73 7.46 -15.58
CA PHE A 28 -15.18 7.55 -16.96
C PHE A 28 -15.30 6.15 -17.57
N GLN A 29 -16.51 5.80 -17.98
CA GLN A 29 -16.67 4.69 -18.91
C GLN A 29 -16.34 5.21 -20.32
N ALA A 30 -15.26 4.68 -20.89
CA ALA A 30 -14.83 5.03 -22.24
C ALA A 30 -15.23 3.93 -23.23
N PHE A 31 -15.84 4.30 -24.34
CA PHE A 31 -15.98 3.40 -25.50
C PHE A 31 -15.68 4.13 -26.81
N ARG A 32 -15.19 3.37 -27.79
CA ARG A 32 -14.84 3.89 -29.11
C ARG A 32 -15.86 3.41 -30.13
N SER A 33 -16.47 4.33 -30.87
CA SER A 33 -17.43 4.04 -31.93
C SER A 33 -17.29 5.05 -33.05
N ASN A 34 -17.30 4.59 -34.30
CA ASN A 34 -17.20 5.44 -35.50
C ASN A 34 -16.01 6.42 -35.48
N GLY A 35 -14.86 5.97 -34.97
CA GLY A 35 -13.66 6.80 -34.86
C GLY A 35 -13.71 7.88 -33.77
N ARG A 36 -14.79 7.96 -32.97
CA ARG A 36 -14.93 8.87 -31.84
C ARG A 36 -14.81 8.11 -30.53
N ILE A 37 -14.24 8.78 -29.53
CA ILE A 37 -14.22 8.31 -28.14
C ILE A 37 -15.37 9.01 -27.43
N VAL A 38 -16.21 8.21 -26.76
CA VAL A 38 -17.26 8.70 -25.88
C VAL A 38 -16.84 8.42 -24.45
N LEU A 39 -16.88 9.44 -23.61
CA LEU A 39 -16.56 9.35 -22.18
C LEU A 39 -17.85 9.62 -21.41
N ASN A 40 -18.36 8.61 -20.70
CA ASN A 40 -19.51 8.75 -19.81
C ASN A 40 -19.01 8.90 -18.38
N LEU A 41 -19.37 10.01 -17.72
CA LEU A 41 -19.13 10.18 -16.29
C LEU A 41 -20.06 9.24 -15.50
N VAL A 42 -19.48 8.32 -14.75
CA VAL A 42 -20.19 7.40 -13.87
C VAL A 42 -19.93 7.85 -12.43
N LEU A 43 -20.99 8.34 -11.79
CA LEU A 43 -20.99 8.62 -10.36
C LEU A 43 -21.05 7.28 -9.61
N LEU A 44 -20.04 6.97 -8.82
CA LEU A 44 -20.19 5.92 -7.81
C LEU A 44 -20.89 6.55 -6.62
N ASN A 45 -22.08 6.04 -6.33
CA ASN A 45 -22.88 6.46 -5.18
C ASN A 45 -22.08 6.18 -3.90
N GLU A 46 -21.49 7.22 -3.34
CA GLU A 46 -20.74 7.21 -2.09
C GLU A 46 -21.79 7.25 -0.97
N GLY A 47 -22.24 6.09 -0.51
CA GLY A 47 -22.90 6.00 0.79
C GLY A 47 -21.85 6.35 1.83
N GLU A 48 -21.88 7.60 2.30
CA GLU A 48 -21.21 8.16 3.50
C GLU A 48 -20.01 7.33 3.98
N ASP A 49 -18.87 7.48 3.31
CA ASP A 49 -17.61 6.90 3.79
C ASP A 49 -17.14 7.72 5.01
N GLU A 50 -17.45 7.24 6.21
CA GLU A 50 -16.85 7.73 7.46
C GLU A 50 -15.31 7.63 7.35
N GLU A 51 -14.61 8.74 7.61
CA GLU A 51 -13.16 8.81 7.52
C GLU A 51 -12.50 7.98 8.64
N GLU A 52 -12.27 6.69 8.41
CA GLU A 52 -11.39 5.90 9.29
C GLU A 52 -9.93 6.38 9.10
N GLU A 53 -9.35 6.93 10.16
CA GLU A 53 -7.93 7.29 10.23
C GLU A 53 -7.06 6.01 10.22
N ASP A 54 -6.35 5.78 9.11
CA ASP A 54 -5.37 4.70 8.95
C ASP A 54 -4.19 4.93 9.93
N SER A 55 -4.24 4.35 11.13
CA SER A 55 -3.09 4.33 12.05
C SER A 55 -2.06 3.30 11.57
N MET A 56 -1.02 3.76 10.88
CA MET A 56 0.09 2.93 10.43
C MET A 56 0.96 2.56 11.64
N GLU A 57 0.79 1.37 12.21
CA GLU A 57 1.70 0.85 13.23
C GLU A 57 3.06 0.52 12.58
N GLU A 58 4.11 1.27 12.95
CA GLU A 58 5.50 0.94 12.64
C GLU A 58 5.88 -0.38 13.34
N ILE A 59 6.12 -1.43 12.55
CA ILE A 59 6.67 -2.68 13.07
C ILE A 59 8.16 -2.47 13.38
N ASN A 60 8.47 -2.08 14.61
CA ASN A 60 9.85 -2.02 15.09
C ASN A 60 10.38 -3.46 15.22
N GLY A 61 11.25 -3.85 14.28
CA GLY A 61 12.05 -5.06 14.38
C GLY A 61 13.05 -4.93 15.53
N HIS A 62 12.73 -5.55 16.65
CA HIS A 62 13.65 -5.69 17.79
C HIS A 62 14.68 -6.77 17.40
N ASP A 63 15.83 -6.34 16.88
CA ASP A 63 17.01 -7.20 16.79
C ASP A 63 17.55 -7.38 18.22
N ASP A 64 17.17 -8.49 18.86
CA ASP A 64 17.78 -8.92 20.13
C ASP A 64 19.24 -9.32 19.88
N GLU A 65 20.17 -8.46 20.31
CA GLU A 65 21.59 -8.72 20.27
C GLU A 65 21.96 -9.89 21.19
N ASN A 66 22.36 -10.99 20.57
CA ASN A 66 23.03 -12.14 21.18
C ASN A 66 24.28 -11.72 21.97
N SER A 67 24.17 -11.52 23.29
CA SER A 67 25.32 -11.47 24.18
C SER A 67 25.56 -12.85 24.82
N GLY A 68 26.28 -13.71 24.10
CA GLY A 68 26.88 -14.93 24.65
C GLY A 68 27.95 -14.57 25.67
N GLY A 69 27.58 -14.52 26.95
CA GLY A 69 28.51 -14.39 28.06
C GLY A 69 29.32 -15.67 28.23
N MET A 70 30.59 -15.61 27.85
CA MET A 70 31.61 -16.58 28.26
C MET A 70 32.00 -16.29 29.70
N ASP A 71 31.72 -17.18 30.64
CA ASP A 71 32.52 -17.29 31.85
C ASP A 71 33.20 -18.67 31.90
N SER A 72 34.52 -18.60 31.82
CA SER A 72 35.43 -19.69 32.10
C SER A 72 36.17 -19.29 33.37
N SER A 73 35.79 -19.85 34.50
CA SER A 73 36.68 -19.89 35.66
C SER A 73 36.64 -21.27 36.28
N GLY A 74 37.70 -22.02 36.00
CA GLY A 74 38.05 -23.21 36.75
C GLY A 74 38.26 -22.87 38.22
N LEU A 75 37.78 -23.75 39.08
CA LEU A 75 38.23 -23.85 40.46
C LEU A 75 39.00 -25.16 40.57
N GLU A 76 40.32 -25.02 40.56
CA GLU A 76 41.26 -26.03 41.03
C GLU A 76 41.29 -26.01 42.58
N SER A 77 41.51 -27.21 43.12
CA SER A 77 41.83 -27.59 44.52
C SER A 77 40.69 -27.71 45.53
#